data_AF-A0A0A0IFG9-F1
#
_entry.id   AF-A0A0A0IFG9-F1
#
_cell.length_a   1.000
_cell.length_b   1.000
_cell.length_c   1.000
_cell.angle_alpha   90.00
_cell.angle_beta   90.00
_cell.angle_gamma   90.00
#
_symmetry.space_group_name_H-M   'P 1'
#
loop_
_entity.id
_entity.type
_entity.pdbx_description
1 polymer ?
#
loop_
_entity_poly.entity_id
_entity_poly.type
_entity_poly.pdbx_seq_one_letter_code
_entity_poly.pdbx_strand_id
1 'polypeptide(L)'
;MLNNIEKYQRAFSSLINKLKNNEAILAAMVFGSVLTGDLWEGSDIDLFVICKNKINNKGRIYTEEEGIKVHIKLISKEKFLTLYDEELAGGFIHRVFLSSRLVFSKDDEVTSKYDIGRYYPDIDREKWNMVYFSDLLKSIEVCKKYLANNGTYMAYSSAIKAMEDFSKLYVNSSGYMISKDVMTMATNLNDKLRELADKLFFATKENMYEIINEVINFLEEDININIKKYIALLLEFMKDQEIPLSSEDILVNKLFDNLNIRFERLLNRMLENGIIKRKNRNYKDEENNVLISENVYFI
;
A
#
# COMPACT_ATOMS: atom_id res chain seq x y z
N MET A 1 -28.85 16.05 -5.35
CA MET A 1 -27.41 16.02 -5.74
C MET A 1 -26.81 17.42 -5.92
N LEU A 2 -27.32 18.28 -6.82
CA LEU A 2 -26.78 19.65 -7.02
C LEU A 2 -26.72 20.50 -5.73
N ASN A 3 -27.78 20.49 -4.91
CA ASN A 3 -27.81 21.22 -3.62
C ASN A 3 -26.76 20.74 -2.61
N ASN A 4 -26.28 19.49 -2.70
CA ASN A 4 -25.26 18.99 -1.78
C ASN A 4 -23.89 19.52 -2.17
N ILE A 5 -23.53 19.54 -3.46
CA ILE A 5 -22.22 20.03 -3.93
C ILE A 5 -22.01 21.48 -3.51
N GLU A 6 -23.02 22.34 -3.71
CA GLU A 6 -22.93 23.74 -3.31
C GLU A 6 -22.74 23.88 -1.79
N LYS A 7 -23.46 23.07 -0.99
CA LYS A 7 -23.30 23.05 0.47
C LYS A 7 -21.86 22.68 0.88
N TYR A 8 -21.27 21.65 0.26
CA TYR A 8 -19.87 21.27 0.51
C TYR A 8 -18.90 22.38 0.10
N GLN A 9 -19.12 23.04 -1.04
CA GLN A 9 -18.27 24.14 -1.50
C GLN A 9 -18.32 25.35 -0.55
N ARG A 10 -19.50 25.70 -0.02
CA ARG A 10 -19.65 26.76 0.97
C ARG A 10 -18.98 26.40 2.30
N ALA A 11 -19.23 25.19 2.81
CA ALA A 11 -18.58 24.68 4.03
C ALA A 11 -17.05 24.70 3.89
N PHE A 12 -16.52 24.15 2.80
CA PHE A 12 -15.09 24.14 2.51
C PHE A 12 -14.51 25.56 2.44
N SER A 13 -15.16 26.46 1.71
CA SER A 13 -14.68 27.85 1.56
C SER A 13 -14.68 28.60 2.89
N SER A 14 -15.74 28.45 3.70
CA SER A 14 -15.82 29.03 5.04
C SER A 14 -14.69 28.52 5.94
N LEU A 15 -14.50 27.20 5.99
CA LEU A 15 -13.46 26.56 6.78
C LEU A 15 -12.06 27.02 6.36
N ILE A 16 -11.75 26.99 5.07
CA ILE A 16 -10.43 27.41 4.56
C ILE A 16 -10.16 28.88 4.88
N ASN A 17 -11.16 29.76 4.78
CA ASN A 17 -11.00 31.16 5.17
C ASN A 17 -10.70 31.32 6.67
N LYS A 18 -11.39 30.58 7.55
CA LYS A 18 -11.10 30.56 9.00
C LYS A 18 -9.67 30.10 9.28
N LEU A 19 -9.23 29.01 8.63
CA LEU A 19 -7.89 28.47 8.80
C LEU A 19 -6.81 29.44 8.26
N LYS A 20 -7.06 30.04 7.10
CA LYS A 20 -6.15 30.98 6.45
C LYS A 20 -5.98 32.27 7.26
N ASN A 21 -7.01 32.73 7.98
CA ASN A 21 -6.90 33.92 8.83
C ASN A 21 -6.29 33.66 10.22
N ASN A 22 -6.07 32.40 10.59
CA ASN A 22 -5.45 32.04 11.87
C ASN A 22 -3.91 32.08 11.77
N GLU A 23 -3.24 32.92 12.56
CA GLU A 23 -1.78 33.08 12.55
C GLU A 23 -1.02 31.84 13.04
N ALA A 24 -1.64 30.99 13.86
CA ALA A 24 -1.03 29.74 14.33
C ALA A 24 -1.01 28.65 13.24
N ILE A 25 -1.75 28.84 12.15
CA ILE A 25 -1.88 27.89 11.05
C ILE A 25 -1.04 28.38 9.86
N LEU A 26 -0.14 27.51 9.43
CA LEU A 26 0.79 27.76 8.34
C LEU A 26 0.22 27.32 7.00
N ALA A 27 -0.39 26.14 6.96
CA ALA A 27 -0.87 25.55 5.71
C ALA A 27 -2.04 24.59 5.94
N ALA A 28 -2.81 24.37 4.88
CA ALA A 28 -3.84 23.35 4.84
C ALA A 28 -3.81 22.59 3.52
N MET A 29 -3.94 21.28 3.59
CA MET A 29 -4.06 20.38 2.45
C MET A 29 -5.42 19.69 2.52
N VAL A 30 -6.09 19.56 1.38
CA VAL A 30 -7.34 18.80 1.26
C VAL A 30 -7.07 17.47 0.57
N PHE A 31 -7.74 16.41 1.02
CA PHE A 31 -7.68 15.09 0.39
C PHE A 31 -9.05 14.42 0.49
N GLY A 32 -9.17 13.21 -0.10
CA GLY A 32 -10.44 12.47 -0.08
C GLY A 32 -11.50 13.08 -1.02
N SER A 33 -12.77 12.84 -0.70
CA SER A 33 -13.86 12.95 -1.67
C SER A 33 -14.12 14.35 -2.22
N VAL A 34 -13.79 15.38 -1.44
CA VAL A 34 -13.88 16.78 -1.88
C VAL A 34 -12.94 17.05 -3.06
N LEU A 35 -11.78 16.40 -3.09
CA LEU A 35 -10.79 16.59 -4.14
C LEU A 35 -11.04 15.68 -5.35
N THR A 36 -11.45 14.44 -5.11
CA THR A 36 -11.76 13.46 -6.17
C THR A 36 -13.11 13.70 -6.86
N GLY A 37 -14.00 14.47 -6.23
CA GLY A 37 -15.32 14.83 -6.80
C GLY A 37 -16.38 13.73 -6.66
N ASP A 38 -16.07 12.62 -5.99
CA ASP A 38 -16.95 11.48 -5.68
C ASP A 38 -17.76 11.72 -4.39
N LEU A 39 -18.32 12.93 -4.24
CA LEU A 39 -19.10 13.31 -3.06
C LEU A 39 -20.43 12.56 -2.99
N TRP A 40 -20.74 12.04 -1.80
CA TRP A 40 -22.04 11.46 -1.45
C TRP A 40 -22.52 11.96 -0.08
N GLU A 41 -23.75 11.62 0.31
CA GLU A 41 -24.39 12.17 1.52
C GLU A 41 -23.61 11.87 2.81
N GLY A 42 -22.84 10.79 2.86
CA GLY A 42 -21.98 10.42 3.99
C GLY A 42 -20.53 10.90 3.90
N SER A 43 -20.18 11.78 2.94
CA SER A 43 -18.81 12.28 2.83
C SER A 43 -18.45 13.25 3.95
N ASP A 44 -17.16 13.28 4.30
CA ASP A 44 -16.58 14.27 5.21
C ASP A 44 -15.64 15.20 4.43
N ILE A 45 -15.37 16.39 4.97
CA ILE A 45 -14.26 17.24 4.51
C ILE A 45 -13.00 16.81 5.26
N ASP A 46 -12.07 16.16 4.55
CA ASP A 46 -10.79 15.71 5.10
C ASP A 46 -9.68 16.75 4.87
N LEU A 47 -9.04 17.20 5.95
CA LEU A 47 -7.93 18.16 5.91
C LEU A 47 -6.70 17.68 6.67
N PHE A 48 -5.52 17.95 6.12
CA PHE A 48 -4.27 18.02 6.88
C PHE A 48 -3.96 19.48 7.14
N VAL A 49 -3.77 19.85 8.40
CA VAL A 49 -3.52 21.24 8.79
C VAL A 49 -2.19 21.33 9.55
N ILE A 50 -1.30 22.18 9.05
CA ILE A 50 0.04 22.39 9.59
C ILE A 50 0.03 23.63 10.50
N CYS A 51 0.35 23.42 11.76
CA CYS A 51 0.44 24.46 12.78
C CYS A 51 1.90 24.86 13.03
N LYS A 52 2.11 26.13 13.40
CA LYS A 52 3.42 26.68 13.71
C LYS A 52 4.09 26.01 14.92
N ASN A 53 3.33 25.81 15.99
CA ASN A 53 3.84 25.33 17.27
C ASN A 53 3.53 23.85 17.52
N LYS A 54 4.19 23.26 18.53
CA LYS A 54 3.91 21.90 19.01
C LYS A 54 2.46 21.78 19.47
N ILE A 55 1.87 20.61 19.22
CA ILE A 55 0.49 20.31 19.55
C ILE A 55 0.49 19.30 20.70
N ASN A 56 -0.12 19.65 21.83
CA ASN A 56 -0.10 18.83 23.05
C ASN A 56 -1.09 17.66 23.03
N ASN A 57 -2.01 17.60 22.06
CA ASN A 57 -3.11 16.64 22.03
C ASN A 57 -3.12 15.80 20.74
N LYS A 58 -3.80 14.64 20.77
CA LYS A 58 -3.89 13.71 19.63
C LYS A 58 -4.43 14.47 18.41
N GLY A 59 -3.59 14.65 17.39
CA GLY A 59 -3.81 15.50 16.22
C GLY A 59 -4.89 15.02 15.24
N ARG A 60 -6.03 14.52 15.72
CA ARG A 60 -7.24 14.25 14.93
C ARG A 60 -8.40 14.99 15.58
N ILE A 61 -9.00 15.90 14.85
CA ILE A 61 -10.13 16.72 15.27
C ILE A 61 -11.33 16.36 14.40
N TYR A 62 -12.47 16.12 15.03
CA TYR A 62 -13.74 15.94 14.37
C TYR A 62 -14.60 17.16 14.68
N THR A 63 -15.09 17.82 13.66
CA THR A 63 -15.91 19.03 13.80
C THR A 63 -16.93 19.11 12.68
N GLU A 64 -17.69 20.19 12.63
CA GLU A 64 -18.72 20.42 11.64
C GLU A 64 -18.64 21.88 11.17
N GLU A 65 -18.81 22.08 9.86
CA GLU A 65 -18.88 23.40 9.24
C GLU A 65 -20.10 23.44 8.33
N GLU A 66 -21.00 24.39 8.53
CA GLU A 66 -22.22 24.56 7.72
C GLU A 66 -23.07 23.27 7.60
N GLY A 67 -23.14 22.45 8.65
CA GLY A 67 -23.90 21.20 8.61
C GLY A 67 -23.19 20.05 7.90
N ILE A 68 -21.87 20.16 7.63
CA ILE A 68 -21.04 19.14 6.98
C ILE A 68 -19.94 18.71 7.94
N LYS A 69 -19.77 17.39 8.10
CA LYS A 69 -18.71 16.81 8.94
C LYS A 69 -17.33 17.12 8.38
N VAL A 70 -16.41 17.43 9.27
CA VAL A 70 -15.03 17.79 8.95
C VAL A 70 -14.11 16.96 9.82
N HIS A 71 -13.12 16.33 9.19
CA HIS A 71 -12.06 15.60 9.86
C HIS A 71 -10.72 16.28 9.57
N ILE A 72 -10.07 16.78 10.61
CA ILE A 72 -8.82 17.52 10.52
C ILE A 72 -7.72 16.72 11.21
N LYS A 73 -6.69 16.36 10.44
CA LYS A 73 -5.43 15.87 10.99
C LYS A 73 -4.48 17.05 11.21
N LEU A 74 -4.31 17.43 12.47
CA LEU A 74 -3.42 18.51 12.89
C LEU A 74 -2.00 17.99 13.11
N ILE A 75 -1.02 18.72 12.60
CA ILE A 75 0.41 18.40 12.73
C ILE A 75 1.23 19.68 12.94
N SER A 76 2.29 19.63 13.74
CA SER A 76 3.23 20.74 13.86
C SER A 76 4.15 20.80 12.63
N LYS A 77 4.68 21.99 12.32
CA LYS A 77 5.70 22.18 11.28
C LYS A 77 6.87 21.21 11.44
N GLU A 78 7.44 21.14 12.63
CA GLU A 78 8.58 20.25 12.96
C GLU A 78 8.28 18.81 12.56
N LYS A 79 7.13 18.27 12.99
CA LYS A 79 6.76 16.89 12.66
C LYS A 79 6.47 16.70 11.18
N PHE A 80 5.88 17.70 10.51
CA PHE A 80 5.66 17.64 9.06
C PHE A 80 6.97 17.55 8.28
N LEU A 81 8.00 18.28 8.70
CA LEU A 81 9.30 18.28 8.02
C LEU A 81 10.06 16.96 8.19
N THR A 82 9.87 16.24 9.30
CA THR A 82 10.49 14.92 9.54
C THR A 82 9.68 13.73 9.02
N LEU A 83 8.39 13.90 8.71
CA LEU A 83 7.50 12.81 8.28
C LEU A 83 8.04 11.99 7.10
N TYR A 84 8.65 12.63 6.10
CA TYR A 84 9.19 11.93 4.94
C TYR A 84 10.47 11.14 5.24
N ASP A 85 11.16 11.49 6.31
CA ASP A 85 12.40 10.83 6.72
C ASP A 85 12.08 9.66 7.67
N GLU A 86 10.93 9.72 8.37
CA GLU A 86 10.43 8.71 9.31
C GLU A 86 9.46 7.69 8.69
N GLU A 87 8.66 8.08 7.68
CA GLU A 87 7.73 7.18 6.98
C GLU A 87 8.22 6.87 5.56
N LEU A 88 8.24 5.59 5.23
CA LEU A 88 8.60 5.10 3.89
C LEU A 88 7.76 5.80 2.81
N ALA A 89 8.46 6.31 1.79
CA ALA A 89 7.81 6.72 0.56
C ALA A 89 6.99 5.54 -0.02
N GLY A 90 5.82 5.88 -0.57
CA GLY A 90 4.78 4.94 -0.97
C GLY A 90 3.89 4.45 0.16
N GLY A 91 4.17 4.74 1.44
CA GLY A 91 3.30 4.43 2.58
C GLY A 91 1.95 5.15 2.58
N PHE A 92 1.07 4.81 3.53
CA PHE A 92 -0.29 5.39 3.57
C PHE A 92 -0.27 6.93 3.60
N ILE A 93 0.56 7.53 4.45
CA ILE A 93 0.64 9.00 4.57
C ILE A 93 1.27 9.64 3.33
N HIS A 94 2.33 9.05 2.78
CA HIS A 94 2.92 9.49 1.51
C HIS A 94 1.89 9.50 0.38
N ARG A 95 1.09 8.42 0.26
CA ARG A 95 -0.03 8.34 -0.70
C ARG A 95 -1.11 9.38 -0.44
N VAL A 96 -1.43 9.67 0.83
CA VAL A 96 -2.36 10.75 1.15
C VAL A 96 -1.81 12.11 0.74
N PHE A 97 -0.52 12.41 0.96
CA PHE A 97 0.08 13.66 0.49
C PHE A 97 0.10 13.75 -1.04
N LEU A 98 0.48 12.66 -1.72
CA LEU A 98 0.48 12.59 -3.18
C LEU A 98 -0.91 12.83 -3.79
N SER A 99 -1.95 12.29 -3.16
CA SER A 99 -3.34 12.48 -3.57
C SER A 99 -3.96 13.78 -3.04
N SER A 100 -3.29 14.51 -2.15
CA SER A 100 -3.80 15.76 -1.59
C SER A 100 -3.53 16.96 -2.49
N ARG A 101 -4.21 18.06 -2.21
CA ARG A 101 -3.95 19.37 -2.79
C ARG A 101 -3.65 20.38 -1.68
N LEU A 102 -2.50 21.05 -1.78
CA LEU A 102 -2.18 22.19 -0.93
C LEU A 102 -3.13 23.34 -1.28
N VAL A 103 -4.01 23.69 -0.33
CA VAL A 103 -5.04 24.71 -0.52
C VAL A 103 -4.46 26.10 -0.30
N PHE A 104 -3.64 26.23 0.75
CA PHE A 104 -2.81 27.40 0.99
C PHE A 104 -1.59 27.01 1.81
N SER A 105 -0.52 27.81 1.67
CA SER A 105 0.64 27.81 2.57
C SER A 105 1.09 29.25 2.79
N LYS A 106 1.54 29.53 4.01
CA LYS A 106 2.17 30.79 4.44
C LYS A 106 3.65 30.60 4.78
N ASP A 107 4.19 29.40 4.55
CA ASP A 107 5.53 28.99 4.96
C ASP A 107 6.23 28.26 3.80
N ASP A 108 7.37 28.81 3.37
CA ASP A 108 8.08 28.34 2.17
C ASP A 108 8.72 26.96 2.37
N GLU A 109 9.12 26.60 3.59
CA GLU A 109 9.66 25.27 3.89
C GLU A 109 8.56 24.21 3.82
N VAL A 110 7.36 24.53 4.33
CA VAL A 110 6.20 23.64 4.20
C VAL A 110 5.84 23.43 2.73
N THR A 111 5.84 24.50 1.93
CA THR A 111 5.60 24.43 0.47
C THR A 111 6.66 23.56 -0.22
N SER A 112 7.94 23.81 0.05
CA SER A 112 9.04 23.08 -0.58
C SER A 112 9.03 21.59 -0.22
N LYS A 113 8.80 21.24 1.06
CA LYS A 113 8.71 19.83 1.49
C LYS A 113 7.46 19.16 0.91
N TYR A 114 6.35 19.88 0.77
CA TYR A 114 5.16 19.36 0.08
C TYR A 114 5.47 19.00 -1.37
N ASP A 115 6.12 19.90 -2.11
CA ASP A 115 6.42 19.68 -3.54
C ASP A 115 7.41 18.53 -3.75
N ILE A 116 8.47 18.45 -2.95
CA ILE A 116 9.45 17.34 -2.99
C ILE A 116 8.78 16.03 -2.58
N GLY A 117 7.90 16.08 -1.60
CA GLY A 117 7.17 14.91 -1.11
C GLY A 117 6.30 14.22 -2.16
N ARG A 118 6.01 14.88 -3.28
CA ARG A 118 5.25 14.30 -4.39
C ARG A 118 6.08 13.45 -5.34
N TYR A 119 7.38 13.33 -5.12
CA TYR A 119 8.18 12.37 -5.87
C TYR A 119 8.04 10.98 -5.24
N TYR A 120 7.84 9.97 -6.09
CA TYR A 120 7.82 8.57 -5.70
C TYR A 120 8.98 7.84 -6.40
N PRO A 121 10.13 7.71 -5.72
CA PRO A 121 11.31 7.08 -6.30
C PRO A 121 11.09 5.63 -6.72
N ASP A 122 11.82 5.18 -7.73
CA ASP A 122 11.77 3.81 -8.25
C ASP A 122 12.08 2.77 -7.16
N ILE A 123 13.05 3.05 -6.29
CA ILE A 123 13.43 2.16 -5.18
C ILE A 123 12.28 1.92 -4.20
N ASP A 124 11.46 2.95 -3.92
CA ASP A 124 10.31 2.81 -3.03
C ASP A 124 9.21 2.00 -3.68
N ARG A 125 9.00 2.18 -5.00
CA ARG A 125 8.10 1.31 -5.77
C ARG A 125 8.52 -0.15 -5.69
N GLU A 126 9.81 -0.44 -5.81
CA GLU A 126 10.31 -1.81 -5.72
C GLU A 126 10.19 -2.40 -4.30
N LYS A 127 10.40 -1.59 -3.25
CA LYS A 127 10.07 -1.98 -1.87
C LYS A 127 8.60 -2.38 -1.73
N TRP A 128 7.69 -1.56 -2.26
CA TRP A 128 6.25 -1.85 -2.22
C TRP A 128 5.83 -3.02 -3.09
N ASN A 129 6.51 -3.29 -4.21
CA ASN A 129 6.28 -4.51 -5.00
C ASN A 129 6.44 -5.76 -4.11
N MET A 130 7.49 -5.84 -3.30
CA MET A 130 7.70 -6.99 -2.42
C MET A 130 6.63 -7.11 -1.34
N VAL A 131 6.16 -5.98 -0.78
CA VAL A 131 5.05 -5.98 0.19
C VAL A 131 3.80 -6.57 -0.46
N TYR A 132 3.35 -6.00 -1.58
CA TYR A 132 2.14 -6.45 -2.27
C TYR A 132 2.27 -7.87 -2.82
N PHE A 133 3.46 -8.25 -3.28
CA PHE A 133 3.71 -9.60 -3.76
C PHE A 133 3.65 -10.63 -2.62
N SER A 134 4.20 -10.32 -1.45
CA SER A 134 4.11 -11.20 -0.29
C SER A 134 2.67 -11.38 0.22
N ASP A 135 1.85 -10.32 0.15
CA ASP A 135 0.42 -10.37 0.47
C ASP A 135 -0.36 -11.19 -0.57
N LEU A 136 -0.08 -11.00 -1.86
CA LEU A 136 -0.69 -11.77 -2.95
C LEU A 136 -0.45 -13.28 -2.78
N LEU A 137 0.80 -13.69 -2.54
CA LEU A 137 1.13 -15.10 -2.32
C LEU A 137 0.35 -15.69 -1.14
N LYS A 138 0.20 -14.93 -0.06
CA LYS A 138 -0.62 -15.32 1.09
C LYS A 138 -2.09 -15.50 0.71
N SER A 139 -2.67 -14.55 -0.01
CA SER A 139 -4.07 -14.61 -0.43
C SER A 139 -4.33 -15.80 -1.37
N ILE A 140 -3.41 -16.10 -2.28
CA ILE A 140 -3.45 -17.30 -3.16
C ILE A 140 -3.41 -18.59 -2.32
N GLU A 141 -2.45 -18.72 -1.40
CA GLU A 141 -2.34 -19.91 -0.54
C GLU A 141 -3.58 -20.15 0.32
N VAL A 142 -4.14 -19.09 0.91
CA VAL A 142 -5.36 -19.18 1.70
C VAL A 142 -6.53 -19.63 0.83
N CYS A 143 -6.65 -19.10 -0.40
CA CYS A 143 -7.67 -19.53 -1.34
C CYS A 143 -7.53 -21.02 -1.70
N LYS A 144 -6.32 -21.46 -2.09
CA LYS A 144 -6.01 -22.87 -2.38
C LYS A 144 -6.32 -23.79 -1.20
N LYS A 145 -5.98 -23.38 0.02
CA LYS A 145 -6.30 -24.13 1.25
C LYS A 145 -7.80 -24.32 1.43
N TYR A 146 -8.61 -23.28 1.20
CA TYR A 146 -10.07 -23.41 1.33
C TYR A 146 -10.69 -24.26 0.22
N LEU A 147 -10.19 -24.16 -1.02
CA LEU A 147 -10.61 -25.04 -2.11
C LEU A 147 -10.34 -26.51 -1.76
N ALA A 148 -9.14 -26.82 -1.26
CA ALA A 148 -8.76 -28.19 -0.88
C ALA A 148 -9.63 -28.77 0.26
N ASN A 149 -10.25 -27.91 1.08
CA ASN A 149 -11.09 -28.30 2.21
C ASN A 149 -12.59 -28.09 1.95
N ASN A 150 -13.02 -27.92 0.69
CA ASN A 150 -14.42 -27.68 0.31
C ASN A 150 -15.07 -26.45 0.99
N GLY A 151 -14.26 -25.46 1.37
CA GLY A 151 -14.70 -24.23 2.02
C GLY A 151 -15.10 -23.14 1.02
N THR A 152 -16.13 -23.37 0.20
CA THR A 152 -16.46 -22.54 -0.98
C THR A 152 -16.59 -21.05 -0.68
N TYR A 153 -17.31 -20.65 0.38
CA TYR A 153 -17.48 -19.22 0.72
C TYR A 153 -16.16 -18.53 1.07
N MET A 154 -15.30 -19.23 1.81
CA MET A 154 -14.00 -18.70 2.19
C MET A 154 -13.01 -18.72 1.02
N ALA A 155 -13.10 -19.73 0.14
CA ALA A 155 -12.35 -19.76 -1.11
C ALA A 155 -12.71 -18.56 -2.00
N TYR A 156 -14.00 -18.28 -2.16
CA TYR A 156 -14.50 -17.12 -2.90
C TYR A 156 -14.01 -15.79 -2.31
N SER A 157 -14.18 -15.59 -1.00
CA SER A 157 -13.70 -14.38 -0.32
C SER A 157 -12.18 -14.21 -0.48
N SER A 158 -11.42 -15.30 -0.38
CA SER A 158 -9.97 -15.28 -0.56
C SER A 158 -9.56 -15.05 -2.02
N ALA A 159 -10.35 -15.48 -3.00
CA ALA A 159 -10.12 -15.22 -4.42
C ALA A 159 -10.29 -13.73 -4.74
N ILE A 160 -11.36 -13.10 -4.25
CA ILE A 160 -11.56 -11.65 -4.35
C ILE A 160 -10.38 -10.91 -3.71
N LYS A 161 -9.94 -11.38 -2.52
CA LYS A 161 -8.79 -10.80 -1.85
C LYS A 161 -7.50 -10.93 -2.67
N ALA A 162 -7.27 -12.09 -3.28
CA ALA A 162 -6.10 -12.31 -4.15
C ALA A 162 -6.15 -11.40 -5.38
N MET A 163 -7.31 -11.18 -5.99
CA MET A 163 -7.46 -10.21 -7.09
C MET A 163 -7.18 -8.77 -6.64
N GLU A 164 -7.62 -8.37 -5.45
CA GLU A 164 -7.33 -7.04 -4.88
C GLU A 164 -5.83 -6.86 -4.62
N ASP A 165 -5.17 -7.86 -4.03
CA ASP A 165 -3.74 -7.81 -3.75
C ASP A 165 -2.90 -7.85 -5.03
N PHE A 166 -3.33 -8.63 -6.02
CA PHE A 166 -2.77 -8.61 -7.38
C PHE A 166 -2.91 -7.24 -8.02
N SER A 167 -4.07 -6.60 -7.90
CA SER A 167 -4.32 -5.27 -8.46
C SER A 167 -3.33 -4.25 -7.89
N LYS A 168 -3.02 -4.32 -6.59
CA LYS A 168 -2.01 -3.45 -5.96
C LYS A 168 -0.62 -3.69 -6.54
N LEU A 169 -0.21 -4.96 -6.65
CA LEU A 169 1.08 -5.31 -7.24
C LEU A 169 1.18 -4.89 -8.71
N TYR A 170 0.15 -5.17 -9.51
CA TYR A 170 0.10 -4.89 -10.93
C TYR A 170 0.14 -3.38 -11.22
N VAL A 171 -0.70 -2.59 -10.53
CA VAL A 171 -0.72 -1.13 -10.65
C VAL A 171 0.61 -0.53 -10.21
N ASN A 172 1.10 -0.89 -9.02
CA ASN A 172 2.37 -0.38 -8.50
C ASN A 172 3.54 -0.73 -9.42
N SER A 173 3.67 -2.00 -9.83
CA SER A 173 4.74 -2.44 -10.72
C SER A 173 4.65 -1.89 -12.14
N SER A 174 3.49 -1.37 -12.55
CA SER A 174 3.29 -0.69 -13.84
C SER A 174 3.66 0.80 -13.78
N GLY A 175 4.18 1.28 -12.64
CA GLY A 175 4.62 2.66 -12.45
C GLY A 175 3.51 3.61 -11.98
N TYR A 176 2.32 3.08 -11.70
CA TYR A 176 1.21 3.88 -11.18
C TYR A 176 1.13 3.81 -9.65
N MET A 177 0.68 4.89 -9.03
CA MET A 177 0.40 4.88 -7.59
C MET A 177 -0.92 4.16 -7.31
N ILE A 178 -0.95 3.34 -6.26
CA ILE A 178 -2.20 2.70 -5.83
C ILE A 178 -3.20 3.71 -5.26
N SER A 179 -4.46 3.58 -5.64
CA SER A 179 -5.58 4.37 -5.12
C SER A 179 -6.48 3.53 -4.22
N LYS A 180 -7.55 4.14 -3.66
CA LYS A 180 -8.58 3.39 -2.93
C LYS A 180 -9.37 2.42 -3.83
N ASP A 181 -9.47 2.72 -5.12
CA ASP A 181 -10.18 1.93 -6.13
C ASP A 181 -9.20 1.21 -7.06
N VAL A 182 -8.27 0.48 -6.45
CA VAL A 182 -7.16 -0.17 -7.15
C VAL A 182 -7.61 -1.26 -8.11
N MET A 183 -8.72 -1.95 -7.80
CA MET A 183 -9.24 -3.03 -8.63
C MET A 183 -9.80 -2.49 -9.95
N THR A 184 -10.57 -1.40 -9.91
CA THR A 184 -11.05 -0.72 -11.13
C THR A 184 -9.90 -0.22 -11.99
N MET A 185 -8.86 0.34 -11.37
CA MET A 185 -7.67 0.76 -12.11
C MET A 185 -7.00 -0.43 -12.80
N ALA A 186 -6.81 -1.54 -12.10
CA ALA A 186 -6.17 -2.73 -12.65
C ALA A 186 -7.00 -3.37 -13.79
N THR A 187 -8.32 -3.46 -13.66
CA THR A 187 -9.20 -4.04 -14.69
C THR A 187 -9.31 -3.14 -15.93
N ASN A 188 -9.14 -1.83 -15.79
CA ASN A 188 -8.99 -0.93 -16.94
C ASN A 188 -7.64 -1.09 -17.67
N LEU A 189 -6.61 -1.55 -16.97
CA LEU A 189 -5.27 -1.78 -17.51
C LEU A 189 -5.03 -3.23 -17.99
N ASN A 190 -5.93 -4.17 -17.68
CA ASN A 190 -5.79 -5.58 -18.01
C ASN A 190 -7.15 -6.21 -18.32
N ASP A 191 -7.42 -6.45 -19.61
CA ASP A 191 -8.68 -7.00 -20.11
C ASP A 191 -8.97 -8.41 -19.55
N LYS A 192 -7.94 -9.25 -19.36
CA LYS A 192 -8.12 -10.60 -18.83
C LYS A 192 -8.50 -10.56 -17.36
N LEU A 193 -7.87 -9.67 -16.57
CA LEU A 193 -8.25 -9.43 -15.19
C LEU A 193 -9.71 -8.94 -15.09
N ARG A 194 -10.15 -8.06 -16.00
CA ARG A 194 -11.54 -7.59 -16.07
C ARG A 194 -12.51 -8.74 -16.32
N GLU A 195 -12.25 -9.56 -17.34
CA GLU A 195 -13.08 -10.73 -17.66
C GLU A 195 -13.23 -11.67 -16.45
N LEU A 196 -12.11 -11.95 -15.77
CA LEU A 196 -12.10 -12.81 -14.59
C LEU A 196 -12.81 -12.19 -13.39
N ALA A 197 -12.70 -10.86 -13.20
CA ALA A 197 -13.42 -10.14 -12.16
C ALA A 197 -14.93 -10.28 -12.38
N ASP A 198 -15.40 -10.01 -13.60
CA ASP A 198 -16.82 -10.12 -13.94
C ASP A 198 -17.33 -11.54 -13.72
N LYS A 199 -16.60 -12.55 -14.21
CA LYS A 199 -16.94 -13.97 -13.96
C LYS A 199 -17.04 -14.28 -12.48
N LEU A 200 -16.09 -13.81 -11.66
CA LEU A 200 -16.06 -14.10 -10.23
C LEU A 200 -17.24 -13.42 -9.50
N PHE A 201 -17.47 -12.13 -9.72
CA PHE A 201 -18.56 -11.39 -9.04
C PHE A 201 -19.96 -11.88 -9.42
N PHE A 202 -20.13 -12.40 -10.64
CA PHE A 202 -21.41 -12.88 -11.15
C PHE A 202 -21.50 -14.41 -11.24
N ALA A 203 -20.59 -15.12 -10.56
CA ALA A 203 -20.56 -16.58 -10.55
C ALA A 203 -21.83 -17.18 -9.93
N THR A 204 -22.37 -18.24 -10.55
CA THR A 204 -23.33 -19.12 -9.88
C THR A 204 -22.59 -20.05 -8.92
N LYS A 205 -23.31 -20.59 -7.92
CA LYS A 205 -22.73 -21.54 -6.95
C LYS A 205 -22.11 -22.77 -7.63
N GLU A 206 -22.71 -23.24 -8.71
CA GLU A 206 -22.29 -24.42 -9.47
C GLU A 206 -20.93 -24.20 -10.15
N ASN A 207 -20.69 -23.01 -10.71
CA ASN A 207 -19.47 -22.70 -11.46
C ASN A 207 -18.36 -22.08 -10.59
N MET A 208 -18.65 -21.77 -9.32
CA MET A 208 -17.76 -21.00 -8.45
C MET A 208 -16.39 -21.66 -8.26
N TYR A 209 -16.34 -22.99 -8.14
CA TYR A 209 -15.08 -23.72 -7.98
C TYR A 209 -14.17 -23.55 -9.20
N GLU A 210 -14.72 -23.73 -10.41
CA GLU A 210 -13.99 -23.60 -11.67
C GLU A 210 -13.51 -22.17 -11.89
N ILE A 211 -14.38 -21.17 -11.66
CA ILE A 211 -14.03 -19.76 -11.80
C ILE A 211 -12.93 -19.34 -10.83
N ILE A 212 -12.97 -19.80 -9.57
CA ILE A 212 -11.89 -19.50 -8.61
C ILE A 212 -10.58 -20.12 -9.10
N ASN A 213 -10.58 -21.36 -9.63
CA ASN A 213 -9.37 -21.97 -10.18
C ASN A 213 -8.85 -21.20 -11.40
N GLU A 214 -9.72 -20.73 -12.30
CA GLU A 214 -9.31 -19.87 -13.42
C GLU A 214 -8.60 -18.60 -12.92
N VAL A 215 -9.15 -17.94 -11.89
CA VAL A 215 -8.54 -16.76 -11.27
C VAL A 215 -7.16 -17.11 -10.70
N ILE A 216 -7.06 -18.16 -9.88
CA ILE A 216 -5.79 -18.53 -9.25
C ILE A 216 -4.73 -18.90 -10.29
N ASN A 217 -5.09 -19.63 -11.34
CA ASN A 217 -4.17 -19.98 -12.43
C ASN A 217 -3.65 -18.73 -13.15
N PHE A 218 -4.54 -17.80 -13.50
CA PHE A 218 -4.14 -16.53 -14.10
C PHE A 218 -3.15 -15.75 -13.21
N LEU A 219 -3.42 -15.66 -11.91
CA LEU A 219 -2.54 -14.97 -10.97
C LEU A 219 -1.17 -15.66 -10.88
N GLU A 220 -1.12 -16.99 -10.83
CA GLU A 220 0.14 -17.72 -10.77
C GLU A 220 0.95 -17.65 -12.07
N GLU A 221 0.29 -17.65 -13.22
CA GLU A 221 0.91 -17.45 -14.53
C GLU A 221 1.56 -16.07 -14.63
N ASP A 222 0.84 -15.01 -14.24
CA ASP A 222 1.40 -13.65 -14.22
C ASP A 222 2.62 -13.57 -13.29
N ILE A 223 2.50 -14.14 -12.08
CA ILE A 223 3.62 -14.20 -11.14
C ILE A 223 4.82 -14.87 -11.77
N ASN A 224 4.66 -16.02 -12.43
CA ASN A 224 5.78 -16.76 -13.00
C ASN A 224 6.47 -15.98 -14.13
N ILE A 225 5.71 -15.24 -14.92
CA ILE A 225 6.24 -14.38 -15.99
C ILE A 225 7.01 -13.19 -15.40
N ASN A 226 6.46 -12.57 -14.36
CA ASN A 226 6.91 -11.26 -13.88
C ASN A 226 7.72 -11.30 -12.57
N ILE A 227 7.95 -12.47 -11.96
CA ILE A 227 8.56 -12.59 -10.63
C ILE A 227 9.85 -11.80 -10.50
N LYS A 228 10.78 -11.88 -11.47
CA LYS A 228 12.05 -11.14 -11.43
C LYS A 228 11.86 -9.62 -11.34
N LYS A 229 10.80 -9.09 -11.95
CA LYS A 229 10.42 -7.67 -11.86
C LYS A 229 9.87 -7.34 -10.47
N TYR A 230 9.05 -8.22 -9.89
CA TYR A 230 8.43 -7.99 -8.58
C TYR A 230 9.43 -8.04 -7.41
N ILE A 231 10.55 -8.74 -7.58
CA ILE A 231 11.61 -8.93 -6.58
C ILE A 231 12.97 -8.35 -7.01
N ALA A 232 13.00 -7.40 -7.95
CA ALA A 232 14.24 -6.86 -8.52
C ALA A 232 15.21 -6.36 -7.43
N LEU A 233 14.73 -5.50 -6.53
CA LEU A 233 15.50 -5.00 -5.39
C LEU A 233 16.06 -6.11 -4.49
N LEU A 234 15.30 -7.18 -4.26
CA LEU A 234 15.77 -8.32 -3.45
C LEU A 234 16.88 -9.09 -4.18
N LEU A 235 16.78 -9.26 -5.50
CA LEU A 235 17.84 -9.90 -6.28
C LEU A 235 19.13 -9.09 -6.25
N GLU A 236 19.04 -7.77 -6.41
CA GLU A 236 20.20 -6.89 -6.34
C GLU A 236 20.83 -6.96 -4.96
N PHE A 237 20.03 -6.81 -3.90
CA PHE A 237 20.49 -6.96 -2.53
C PHE A 237 21.21 -8.29 -2.29
N MET A 238 20.64 -9.42 -2.74
CA MET A 238 21.22 -10.75 -2.57
C MET A 238 22.51 -10.95 -3.38
N LYS A 239 22.63 -10.36 -4.57
CA LYS A 239 23.86 -10.44 -5.39
C LYS A 239 25.05 -9.78 -4.71
N ASP A 240 24.78 -8.71 -3.96
CA ASP A 240 25.81 -7.96 -3.24
C ASP A 240 26.23 -8.66 -1.93
N GLN A 241 25.58 -9.76 -1.53
CA GLN A 241 25.97 -10.52 -0.34
C GLN A 241 26.95 -11.64 -0.68
N GLU A 242 28.07 -11.67 0.05
CA GLU A 242 29.06 -12.75 -0.06
C GLU A 242 28.62 -14.05 0.62
N ILE A 243 27.58 -13.98 1.47
CA ILE A 243 27.07 -15.11 2.22
C ILE A 243 25.63 -15.43 1.81
N PRO A 244 25.23 -16.71 1.86
CA PRO A 244 23.83 -17.11 1.80
C PRO A 244 23.04 -16.54 2.98
N LEU A 245 21.81 -16.12 2.71
CA LEU A 245 20.97 -15.36 3.63
C LEU A 245 19.75 -16.17 4.06
N SER A 246 19.42 -16.12 5.35
CA SER A 246 18.10 -16.52 5.83
C SER A 246 17.06 -15.41 5.58
N SER A 247 15.78 -15.71 5.79
CA SER A 247 14.74 -14.69 5.76
C SER A 247 14.92 -13.63 6.86
N GLU A 248 15.51 -14.00 8.01
CA GLU A 248 15.81 -13.08 9.10
C GLU A 248 16.99 -12.16 8.75
N ASP A 249 18.05 -12.69 8.12
CA ASP A 249 19.22 -11.89 7.68
C ASP A 249 18.80 -10.75 6.75
N ILE A 250 17.81 -11.01 5.87
CA ILE A 250 17.25 -10.01 4.97
C ILE A 250 16.37 -9.03 5.76
N LEU A 251 15.51 -9.52 6.66
CA LEU A 251 14.54 -8.71 7.40
C LEU A 251 15.20 -7.63 8.27
N VAL A 252 16.33 -7.95 8.92
CA VAL A 252 17.04 -7.01 9.81
C VAL A 252 17.87 -5.96 9.07
N ASN A 253 17.94 -6.04 7.74
CA ASN A 253 18.68 -5.07 6.96
C ASN A 253 17.89 -3.77 6.82
N LYS A 254 18.58 -2.64 7.06
CA LYS A 254 18.01 -1.28 7.00
C LYS A 254 17.29 -0.95 5.68
N LEU A 255 17.66 -1.60 4.59
CA LEU A 255 16.99 -1.43 3.30
C LEU A 255 15.50 -1.76 3.38
N PHE A 256 15.11 -2.69 4.25
CA PHE A 256 13.75 -3.21 4.39
C PHE A 256 13.06 -2.80 5.70
N ASP A 257 13.66 -1.89 6.47
CA ASP A 257 13.06 -1.35 7.70
C ASP A 257 11.64 -0.84 7.45
N ASN A 258 10.76 -1.04 8.44
CA ASN A 258 9.36 -0.60 8.43
C ASN A 258 8.48 -1.19 7.30
N LEU A 259 8.96 -2.21 6.57
CA LEU A 259 8.16 -2.94 5.60
C LEU A 259 7.63 -4.24 6.21
N ASN A 260 6.33 -4.48 6.08
CA ASN A 260 5.73 -5.75 6.48
C ASN A 260 5.85 -6.78 5.34
N ILE A 261 7.07 -7.26 5.08
CA ILE A 261 7.34 -8.27 4.05
C ILE A 261 7.50 -9.64 4.71
N ARG A 262 6.86 -10.65 4.11
CA ARG A 262 7.07 -12.06 4.50
C ARG A 262 8.14 -12.70 3.60
N PHE A 263 9.41 -12.42 3.88
CA PHE A 263 10.53 -12.86 3.03
C PHE A 263 10.56 -14.36 2.75
N GLU A 264 10.25 -15.19 3.74
CA GLU A 264 10.22 -16.65 3.54
C GLU A 264 9.25 -17.07 2.41
N ARG A 265 8.13 -16.36 2.23
CA ARG A 265 7.18 -16.62 1.13
C ARG A 265 7.77 -16.23 -0.22
N LEU A 266 8.44 -15.08 -0.27
CA LEU A 266 9.12 -14.62 -1.49
C LEU A 266 10.24 -15.58 -1.88
N LEU A 267 11.09 -15.98 -0.93
CA LEU A 267 12.23 -16.88 -1.15
C LEU A 267 11.76 -18.26 -1.60
N ASN A 268 10.71 -18.82 -0.99
CA ASN A 268 10.14 -20.10 -1.44
C ASN A 268 9.61 -19.99 -2.87
N ARG A 269 8.90 -18.90 -3.21
CA ARG A 269 8.42 -18.69 -4.59
C ARG A 269 9.56 -18.52 -5.59
N MET A 270 10.65 -17.86 -5.20
CA MET A 270 11.86 -17.72 -6.01
C MET A 270 12.57 -19.05 -6.22
N LEU A 271 12.61 -19.91 -5.18
CA LEU A 271 13.17 -21.25 -5.26
C LEU A 271 12.35 -22.14 -6.20
N GLU A 272 11.01 -22.12 -6.09
CA GLU A 272 10.10 -22.84 -7.00
C GLU A 272 10.31 -22.47 -8.47
N ASN A 273 10.66 -21.20 -8.73
CA ASN A 273 10.93 -20.69 -10.07
C ASN A 273 12.40 -20.85 -10.52
N GLY A 274 13.23 -21.52 -9.73
CA GLY A 274 14.65 -21.75 -10.05
C GLY A 274 15.50 -20.47 -10.10
N ILE A 275 15.06 -19.40 -9.43
CA ILE A 275 15.76 -18.10 -9.43
C ILE A 275 16.89 -18.09 -8.41
N ILE A 276 16.71 -18.82 -7.31
CA ILE A 276 17.68 -18.95 -6.22
C ILE A 276 17.86 -20.42 -5.86
N LYS A 277 18.91 -20.70 -5.10
CA LYS A 277 19.23 -22.01 -4.52
C LYS A 277 19.10 -21.94 -3.00
N ARG A 278 18.90 -23.09 -2.38
CA ARG A 278 18.80 -23.25 -0.93
C ARG A 278 19.87 -24.20 -0.42
N LYS A 279 20.44 -23.90 0.74
CA LYS A 279 21.21 -24.86 1.55
C LYS A 279 20.90 -24.66 3.02
N ASN A 280 21.46 -25.52 3.87
CA ASN A 280 21.30 -25.42 5.32
C ASN A 280 22.52 -24.74 5.95
N ARG A 281 22.27 -23.88 6.94
CA ARG A 281 23.30 -23.29 7.82
C ARG A 281 23.00 -23.74 9.26
N ASN A 282 24.03 -24.11 10.01
CA ASN A 282 23.85 -24.48 11.41
C ASN A 282 23.66 -23.21 12.25
N TYR A 283 22.53 -23.11 12.94
CA TYR A 283 22.27 -22.11 13.96
C TYR A 283 22.86 -22.60 15.28
N LYS A 284 23.66 -21.75 15.93
CA LYS A 284 24.45 -22.12 17.09
C LYS A 284 24.20 -21.17 18.26
N ASP A 285 24.39 -21.66 19.47
CA ASP A 285 24.42 -20.82 20.67
C ASP A 285 25.76 -20.09 20.85
N GLU A 286 25.88 -19.30 21.92
CA GLU A 286 27.10 -18.56 22.28
C GLU A 286 28.29 -19.49 22.58
N GLU A 287 28.03 -20.75 22.95
CA GLU A 287 29.03 -21.79 23.20
C GLU A 287 29.40 -22.58 21.93
N ASN A 288 28.89 -22.17 20.76
CA ASN A 288 29.12 -22.79 19.45
C ASN A 288 28.54 -24.22 19.31
N ASN A 289 27.60 -24.61 20.19
CA ASN A 289 26.81 -25.83 20.05
C ASN A 289 25.77 -25.64 18.95
N VAL A 290 25.58 -26.64 18.10
CA VAL A 290 24.53 -26.60 17.06
C VAL A 290 23.17 -26.85 17.70
N LEU A 291 22.28 -25.86 17.62
CA LEU A 291 20.92 -25.96 18.12
C LEU A 291 19.97 -26.56 17.06
N ILE A 292 20.00 -26.00 15.84
CA ILE A 292 19.16 -26.41 14.72
C ILE A 292 19.82 -25.97 13.40
N SER A 293 19.37 -26.52 12.26
CA SER A 293 19.73 -25.99 10.95
C SER A 293 18.63 -25.07 10.42
N GLU A 294 19.02 -23.93 9.85
CA GLU A 294 18.13 -22.98 9.17
C GLU A 294 18.29 -23.04 7.65
N ASN A 295 17.23 -22.68 6.93
CA ASN A 295 17.28 -22.51 5.48
C ASN A 295 17.98 -21.19 5.16
N VAL A 296 18.98 -21.24 4.29
CA VAL A 296 19.63 -20.07 3.72
C VAL A 296 19.65 -20.14 2.19
N TYR A 297 19.55 -18.98 1.58
CA TYR A 297 19.31 -18.81 0.15
C TYR A 297 20.42 -18.01 -0.50
N PHE A 298 20.73 -18.33 -1.75
CA PHE A 298 21.76 -17.65 -2.55
C PHE A 298 21.43 -17.77 -4.04
N ILE A 299 22.01 -16.89 -4.86
CA ILE A 299 21.86 -16.89 -6.32
C ILE A 299 22.87 -17.86 -6.95
#